data_AF-A0A957URC3-F1
#
_entry.id   AF-A0A957URC3-F1
#
_cell.length_a   1.000
_cell.length_b   1.000
_cell.length_c   1.000
_cell.angle_alpha   90.00
_cell.angle_beta   90.00
_cell.angle_gamma   90.00
#
_symmetry.space_group_name_H-M   'P 1'
#
loop_
_entity.id
_entity.type
_entity.pdbx_description
1 polymer ?
#
loop_
_entity_poly.entity_id
_entity_poly.type
_entity_poly.pdbx_seq_one_letter_code
_entity_poly.pdbx_strand_id
1 'polypeptide(L)'
;MRKLLKTLNSTKFPMLLALLVIAALLLAACGAEDEPAPVQVTPQPAPTATDTAVPVPTFTPTDTPLPTETPEPQVSASSEITAETSAETTVEGIKDAEGHCLIETNLDLAGYPNLHEQMGCALDLASFDDVAINEFGEGPDYDRFMFWFSSNHEILVLLPNQTWEAFPDTWTEDQPELTCTLDGVPATSPPLPRRGFGKLWCTVGELQQIMGTIPREERLCQHAVVQPFEQGRLLACFEDATVRYIRILNDGAWDQVFVQ
;
A
#
# COMPACT_ATOMS: atom_id res chain seq x y z
N MET A 1 36.88 8.27 15.94
CA MET A 1 37.68 7.53 14.92
C MET A 1 39.20 7.76 14.93
N ARG A 2 39.82 8.58 15.81
CA ARG A 2 41.29 8.82 15.80
C ARG A 2 42.12 7.96 16.77
N LYS A 3 41.52 7.08 17.57
CA LYS A 3 42.23 6.29 18.60
C LYS A 3 42.48 4.82 18.24
N LEU A 4 41.87 4.28 17.17
CA LEU A 4 42.05 2.86 16.80
C LEU A 4 43.27 2.58 15.89
N LEU A 5 43.98 3.60 15.40
CA LEU A 5 45.10 3.40 14.46
C LEU A 5 46.48 3.18 15.11
N LYS A 6 46.57 3.11 16.44
CA LYS A 6 47.87 3.15 17.15
C LYS A 6 48.44 1.79 17.59
N THR A 7 47.84 0.67 17.20
CA THR A 7 48.30 -0.68 17.61
C THR A 7 48.50 -1.67 16.46
N LEU A 8 48.58 -1.22 15.20
CA LEU A 8 49.07 -2.09 14.13
C LEU A 8 50.59 -1.95 13.96
N ASN A 9 51.29 -2.97 14.44
CA ASN A 9 52.74 -3.16 14.26
C ASN A 9 53.15 -2.98 12.79
N SER A 10 54.16 -2.11 12.59
CA SER A 10 54.72 -1.70 11.29
C SER A 10 55.21 -2.84 10.39
N THR A 11 55.39 -4.04 10.93
CA THR A 11 55.85 -5.23 10.17
C THR A 11 54.71 -6.04 9.56
N LYS A 12 53.46 -5.87 10.01
CA LYS A 12 52.30 -6.64 9.50
C LYS A 12 51.51 -5.90 8.41
N PHE A 13 51.64 -4.58 8.35
CA PHE A 13 50.98 -3.75 7.33
C PHE A 13 51.39 -4.06 5.88
N PRO A 14 52.68 -4.24 5.54
CA PRO A 14 53.05 -4.55 4.15
C PRO A 14 52.60 -5.96 3.73
N MET A 15 52.53 -6.92 4.68
CA MET A 15 52.09 -8.29 4.41
C MET A 15 50.57 -8.35 4.17
N LEU A 16 49.78 -7.58 4.94
CA LEU A 16 48.33 -7.50 4.75
C LEU A 16 47.98 -6.82 3.42
N LEU A 17 48.71 -5.76 3.05
CA LEU A 17 48.53 -5.06 1.78
C LEU A 17 48.89 -5.96 0.59
N ALA A 18 49.97 -6.74 0.68
CA ALA A 18 50.35 -7.70 -0.35
C ALA A 18 49.28 -8.81 -0.53
N LEU A 19 48.69 -9.30 0.56
CA LEU A 19 47.62 -10.30 0.52
C LEU A 19 46.34 -9.76 -0.13
N LEU A 20 45.99 -8.50 0.15
CA LEU A 20 44.84 -7.82 -0.45
C LEU A 20 45.02 -7.58 -1.96
N VAL A 21 46.24 -7.23 -2.39
CA VAL A 21 46.57 -7.05 -3.81
C VAL A 21 46.53 -8.40 -4.57
N ILE A 22 47.04 -9.48 -3.96
CA ILE A 22 46.98 -10.82 -4.56
C ILE A 22 45.53 -11.33 -4.66
N ALA A 23 44.71 -11.09 -3.63
CA ALA A 23 43.29 -11.45 -3.66
C ALA A 23 42.53 -10.67 -4.75
N ALA A 24 42.83 -9.38 -4.93
CA ALA A 24 42.24 -8.57 -5.99
C ALA A 24 42.66 -9.02 -7.40
N LEU A 25 43.90 -9.49 -7.57
CA LEU A 25 44.39 -10.01 -8.85
C LEU A 25 43.77 -11.38 -9.22
N LEU A 26 43.43 -12.21 -8.22
CA LEU A 26 42.77 -13.50 -8.46
C LEU A 26 41.30 -13.37 -8.85
N LEU A 27 40.62 -12.29 -8.45
CA LEU A 27 39.22 -12.03 -8.79
C LEU A 27 39.01 -11.50 -10.22
N ALA A 28 40.06 -11.03 -10.89
CA ALA A 28 39.97 -10.48 -12.25
C ALA A 28 40.15 -11.53 -13.37
N ALA A 29 40.31 -12.82 -13.04
CA ALA A 29 40.70 -13.88 -13.98
C ALA A 29 39.57 -14.87 -14.37
N CYS A 30 38.31 -14.59 -14.06
CA CYS A 30 37.17 -15.39 -14.51
C CYS A 30 36.08 -14.48 -15.09
N GLY A 31 36.02 -14.40 -16.42
CA GLY A 31 35.01 -13.62 -17.13
C GLY A 31 35.32 -13.48 -18.62
N ALA A 32 35.63 -14.60 -19.27
CA ALA A 32 35.68 -14.69 -20.73
C ALA A 32 34.77 -15.86 -21.13
N GLU A 33 33.47 -15.60 -21.19
CA GLU A 33 32.51 -16.49 -21.83
C GLU A 33 32.30 -15.98 -23.25
N ASP A 34 32.54 -16.88 -24.22
CA ASP A 34 32.38 -16.65 -25.66
C ASP A 34 30.99 -16.08 -25.97
N GLU A 35 30.94 -14.87 -26.53
CA GLU A 35 29.74 -14.26 -27.09
C GLU A 35 29.43 -14.93 -28.45
N PRO A 36 28.33 -15.69 -28.59
CA PRO A 36 27.95 -16.23 -29.88
C PRO A 36 27.48 -15.09 -30.80
N ALA A 37 27.98 -15.11 -32.04
CA ALA A 37 27.66 -14.13 -33.07
C ALA A 37 26.15 -13.89 -33.24
N PRO A 38 25.73 -12.66 -33.60
CA PRO A 38 24.32 -12.32 -33.76
C PRO A 38 23.71 -13.12 -34.91
N VAL A 39 22.75 -13.98 -34.59
CA VAL A 39 21.91 -14.66 -35.57
C VAL A 39 20.99 -13.62 -36.20
N GLN A 40 21.21 -13.28 -37.48
CA GLN A 40 20.28 -12.47 -38.24
C GLN A 40 18.98 -13.23 -38.45
N VAL A 41 17.91 -12.79 -37.79
CA VAL A 41 16.56 -13.32 -37.98
C VAL A 41 15.97 -12.67 -39.23
N THR A 42 15.83 -13.44 -40.30
CA THR A 42 15.08 -13.03 -41.49
C THR A 42 13.60 -12.90 -41.09
N PRO A 43 12.92 -11.76 -41.35
CA PRO A 43 11.52 -11.61 -40.98
C PRO A 43 10.67 -12.59 -41.78
N GLN A 44 10.02 -13.52 -41.06
CA GLN A 44 8.99 -14.40 -41.61
C GLN A 44 7.76 -13.54 -41.95
N PRO A 45 7.20 -13.63 -43.18
CA PRO A 45 6.02 -12.86 -43.53
C PRO A 45 4.84 -13.24 -42.62
N ALA A 46 4.21 -12.22 -42.03
CA ALA A 46 3.02 -12.37 -41.19
C ALA A 46 1.86 -12.98 -42.01
N PRO A 47 1.07 -13.89 -41.43
CA PRO A 47 -0.10 -14.43 -42.12
C PRO A 47 -1.14 -13.31 -42.32
N THR A 48 -1.55 -13.12 -43.58
CA THR A 48 -2.67 -12.26 -43.96
C THR A 48 -3.96 -12.78 -43.31
N ALA A 49 -4.58 -11.97 -42.46
CA ALA A 49 -5.90 -12.27 -41.93
C ALA A 49 -6.93 -12.21 -43.06
N THR A 50 -7.59 -13.33 -43.33
CA THR A 50 -8.75 -13.40 -44.21
C THR A 50 -9.97 -12.93 -43.42
N ASP A 51 -10.50 -11.76 -43.76
CA ASP A 51 -11.79 -11.26 -43.28
C ASP A 51 -12.89 -12.26 -43.66
N THR A 52 -13.28 -13.10 -42.71
CA THR A 52 -14.49 -13.91 -42.80
C THR A 52 -15.61 -13.08 -42.20
N ALA A 53 -16.45 -12.51 -43.05
CA ALA A 53 -17.65 -11.80 -42.63
C ALA A 53 -18.56 -12.74 -41.81
N VAL A 54 -18.66 -12.46 -40.51
CA VAL A 54 -19.60 -13.14 -39.61
C VAL A 54 -21.00 -12.64 -39.92
N PRO A 55 -22.00 -13.52 -40.11
CA PRO A 55 -23.38 -13.10 -40.37
C PRO A 55 -23.94 -12.33 -39.18
N VAL A 56 -24.48 -11.14 -39.45
CA VAL A 56 -25.15 -10.29 -38.46
C VAL A 56 -26.44 -10.99 -37.99
N PRO A 57 -26.60 -11.29 -36.69
CA PRO A 57 -27.85 -11.81 -36.17
C PRO A 57 -28.96 -10.76 -36.33
N THR A 58 -30.04 -11.13 -37.01
CA THR A 58 -31.25 -10.32 -37.11
C THR A 58 -32.04 -10.49 -35.82
N PHE A 59 -32.00 -9.49 -34.94
CA PHE A 59 -32.83 -9.46 -33.74
C PHE A 59 -34.28 -9.15 -34.12
N THR A 60 -35.20 -10.01 -33.71
CA THR A 60 -36.64 -9.76 -33.77
C THR A 60 -37.01 -8.83 -32.61
N PRO A 61 -37.70 -7.70 -32.84
CA PRO A 61 -38.13 -6.85 -31.74
C PRO A 61 -39.09 -7.65 -30.85
N THR A 62 -38.66 -7.90 -29.62
CA THR A 62 -39.53 -8.43 -28.56
C THR A 62 -40.27 -7.23 -27.97
N ASP A 63 -41.61 -7.33 -27.92
CA ASP A 63 -42.46 -6.31 -27.33
C ASP A 63 -42.02 -6.03 -25.89
N THR A 64 -41.49 -4.83 -25.67
CA THR A 64 -41.14 -4.31 -24.35
C THR A 64 -42.42 -4.23 -23.51
N PRO A 65 -42.51 -4.93 -22.36
CA PRO A 65 -43.67 -4.81 -21.50
C PRO A 65 -43.78 -3.37 -20.98
N LEU A 66 -45.02 -2.89 -20.93
CA LEU A 66 -45.41 -1.58 -20.39
C LEU A 66 -44.83 -1.43 -18.96
N PRO A 67 -44.27 -0.25 -18.59
CA PRO A 67 -43.72 -0.05 -17.26
C PRO A 67 -44.80 -0.31 -16.20
N THR A 68 -44.48 -1.23 -15.30
CA THR A 68 -45.21 -1.37 -14.04
C THR A 68 -44.85 -0.15 -13.21
N GLU A 69 -45.86 0.62 -12.78
CA GLU A 69 -45.64 1.76 -11.90
C GLU A 69 -44.93 1.28 -10.63
N THR A 70 -43.67 1.69 -10.49
CA THR A 70 -42.92 1.57 -9.25
C THR A 70 -43.64 2.41 -8.20
N PRO A 71 -44.05 1.84 -7.04
CA PRO A 71 -44.64 2.64 -5.98
C PRO A 71 -43.67 3.75 -5.59
N GLU A 72 -44.21 4.97 -5.57
CA GLU A 72 -43.54 6.18 -5.13
C GLU A 72 -42.88 5.93 -3.75
N PRO A 73 -41.58 6.20 -3.58
CA PRO A 73 -40.93 6.00 -2.31
C PRO A 73 -41.62 6.87 -1.26
N GLN A 74 -42.27 6.22 -0.28
CA GLN A 74 -42.66 6.90 0.94
C GLN A 74 -41.40 7.53 1.53
N VAL A 75 -41.41 8.86 1.61
CA VAL A 75 -40.47 9.66 2.39
C VAL A 75 -40.61 9.20 3.85
N SER A 76 -39.87 8.15 4.19
CA SER A 76 -39.67 7.72 5.55
C SER A 76 -38.88 8.83 6.22
N ALA A 77 -39.43 9.33 7.33
CA ALA A 77 -38.95 10.48 8.06
C ALA A 77 -37.42 10.49 8.15
N SER A 78 -36.85 11.63 7.77
CA SER A 78 -35.50 12.04 8.11
C SER A 78 -35.27 11.78 9.59
N SER A 79 -34.55 10.70 9.90
CA SER A 79 -33.84 10.60 11.16
C SER A 79 -32.80 11.71 11.11
N GLU A 80 -33.13 12.80 11.79
CA GLU A 80 -32.19 13.81 12.23
C GLU A 80 -31.10 13.06 13.02
N ILE A 81 -29.99 12.74 12.34
CA ILE A 81 -28.79 12.26 12.99
C ILE A 81 -28.36 13.45 13.85
N THR A 82 -28.74 13.41 15.11
CA THR A 82 -28.09 14.20 16.14
C THR A 82 -26.62 13.86 16.01
N ALA A 83 -25.84 14.81 15.50
CA ALA A 83 -24.40 14.75 15.59
C ALA A 83 -24.09 14.67 17.09
N GLU A 84 -23.89 13.46 17.60
CA GLU A 84 -23.21 13.29 18.86
C GLU A 84 -21.84 13.91 18.64
N THR A 85 -21.68 15.10 19.22
CA THR A 85 -20.36 15.66 19.48
C THR A 85 -19.65 14.63 20.34
N SER A 86 -18.91 13.74 19.68
CA SER A 86 -17.92 12.87 20.30
C SER A 86 -16.95 13.81 20.99
N ALA A 87 -17.08 13.93 22.32
CA ALA A 87 -16.07 14.58 23.11
C ALA A 87 -14.78 13.83 22.84
N GLU A 88 -13.84 14.50 22.18
CA GLU A 88 -12.47 14.06 21.92
C GLU A 88 -11.85 13.64 23.25
N THR A 89 -12.01 12.36 23.58
CA THR A 89 -11.43 11.78 24.78
C THR A 89 -9.98 11.53 24.43
N THR A 90 -9.11 12.46 24.82
CA THR A 90 -7.67 12.26 24.78
C THR A 90 -7.34 11.04 25.62
N VAL A 91 -7.05 9.92 24.96
CA VAL A 91 -6.60 8.70 25.61
C VAL A 91 -5.13 8.89 25.97
N GLU A 92 -4.87 9.09 27.26
CA GLU A 92 -3.49 9.21 27.76
C GLU A 92 -2.89 7.82 27.98
N GLY A 93 -1.61 7.67 27.63
CA GLY A 93 -0.87 6.43 27.85
C GLY A 93 -0.59 6.19 29.32
N ILE A 94 -0.50 4.91 29.69
CA ILE A 94 -0.22 4.53 31.08
C ILE A 94 1.27 4.77 31.35
N LYS A 95 1.56 5.60 32.34
CA LYS A 95 2.92 5.95 32.77
C LYS A 95 3.21 5.41 34.18
N ASP A 96 4.47 5.07 34.47
CA ASP A 96 4.93 4.77 35.84
C ASP A 96 4.98 6.04 36.71
N ALA A 97 5.38 5.87 37.98
CA ALA A 97 5.50 6.99 38.92
C ALA A 97 6.61 7.99 38.51
N GLU A 98 7.54 7.54 37.67
CA GLU A 98 8.66 8.30 37.12
C GLU A 98 8.30 8.98 35.79
N GLY A 99 7.12 8.72 35.23
CA GLY A 99 6.62 9.31 33.99
C GLY A 99 7.01 8.56 32.71
N HIS A 100 7.59 7.37 32.80
CA HIS A 100 7.90 6.53 31.64
C HIS A 100 6.66 5.76 31.16
N CYS A 101 6.54 5.59 29.85
CA CYS A 101 5.48 4.75 29.28
C CYS A 101 5.63 3.30 29.75
N LEU A 102 4.56 2.72 30.29
CA LEU A 102 4.54 1.32 30.73
C LEU A 102 4.48 0.34 29.56
N ILE A 103 3.86 0.75 28.46
CA ILE A 103 3.78 -0.04 27.24
C ILE A 103 4.96 0.34 26.37
N GLU A 104 5.80 -0.65 26.08
CA GLU A 104 6.96 -0.47 25.22
C GLU A 104 6.54 -0.38 23.75
N THR A 105 7.21 0.52 23.03
CA THR A 105 7.12 0.58 21.58
C THR A 105 7.76 -0.66 20.98
N ASN A 106 7.14 -1.22 19.94
CA ASN A 106 7.72 -2.32 19.19
C ASN A 106 9.06 -1.92 18.51
N LEU A 107 10.05 -2.82 18.54
CA LEU A 107 11.37 -2.60 17.96
C LEU A 107 11.32 -2.28 16.45
N ASP A 108 10.38 -2.85 15.71
CA ASP A 108 10.21 -2.62 14.27
C ASP A 108 9.70 -1.20 13.97
N LEU A 109 9.19 -0.48 14.97
CA LEU A 109 8.81 0.94 14.86
C LEU A 109 9.95 1.89 15.26
N ALA A 110 11.06 1.38 15.80
CA ALA A 110 12.18 2.20 16.27
C ALA A 110 12.91 2.94 15.14
N GLY A 111 12.69 2.56 13.88
CA GLY A 111 13.21 3.29 12.71
C GLY A 111 12.47 4.60 12.42
N TYR A 112 11.30 4.83 13.03
CA TYR A 112 10.58 6.09 12.89
C TYR A 112 11.25 7.22 13.69
N PRO A 113 11.55 8.38 13.08
CA PRO A 113 12.31 9.44 13.74
C PRO A 113 11.51 10.11 14.87
N ASN A 114 12.15 10.33 16.02
CA ASN A 114 11.57 11.07 17.16
C ASN A 114 10.19 10.53 17.58
N LEU A 115 10.02 9.20 17.55
CA LEU A 115 8.72 8.55 17.68
C LEU A 115 7.97 8.95 18.95
N HIS A 116 8.66 8.98 20.10
CA HIS A 116 8.02 9.34 21.36
C HIS A 116 7.59 10.82 21.39
N GLU A 117 8.41 11.75 20.87
CA GLU A 117 8.03 13.16 20.80
C GLU A 117 6.86 13.40 19.83
N GLN A 118 6.76 12.58 18.78
CA GLN A 118 5.78 12.75 17.72
C GLN A 118 4.45 12.01 17.97
N MET A 119 4.49 10.85 18.63
CA MET A 119 3.32 9.99 18.82
C MET A 119 2.89 9.84 20.29
N GLY A 120 3.77 10.16 21.24
CA GLY A 120 3.53 9.98 22.67
C GLY A 120 3.79 8.54 23.15
N CYS A 121 3.13 8.13 24.23
CA CYS A 121 3.18 6.77 24.73
C CYS A 121 2.34 5.81 23.87
N ALA A 122 2.80 4.56 23.75
CA ALA A 122 1.98 3.48 23.20
C ALA A 122 0.78 3.21 24.12
N LEU A 123 -0.38 2.96 23.52
CA LEU A 123 -1.63 2.69 24.24
C LEU A 123 -1.93 1.20 24.36
N ASP A 124 -1.37 0.39 23.47
CA ASP A 124 -1.51 -1.06 23.46
C ASP A 124 -0.27 -1.73 22.82
N LEU A 125 -0.19 -3.05 22.93
CA LEU A 125 0.78 -3.86 22.22
C LEU A 125 0.62 -3.70 20.70
N ALA A 126 1.72 -3.84 19.98
CA ALA A 126 1.67 -3.86 18.53
C ALA A 126 0.95 -5.12 18.01
N SER A 127 0.13 -4.94 16.98
CA SER A 127 -0.41 -6.01 16.15
C SER A 127 0.52 -6.27 14.96
N PHE A 128 0.55 -7.53 14.54
CA PHE A 128 1.27 -8.04 13.38
C PHE A 128 0.33 -8.70 12.37
N ASP A 129 -0.96 -8.38 12.47
CA ASP A 129 -1.98 -8.93 11.59
C ASP A 129 -1.78 -8.39 10.16
N ASP A 130 -2.30 -9.13 9.18
CA ASP A 130 -2.11 -8.79 7.77
C ASP A 130 -2.68 -7.40 7.45
N VAL A 131 -1.89 -6.63 6.69
CA VAL A 131 -2.30 -5.34 6.11
C VAL A 131 -2.10 -5.39 4.61
N ALA A 132 -3.17 -5.14 3.85
CA ALA A 132 -3.08 -4.93 2.40
C ALA A 132 -2.95 -3.44 2.09
N ILE A 133 -2.27 -3.13 0.99
CA ILE A 133 -2.04 -1.79 0.49
C ILE A 133 -2.38 -1.72 -1.01
N ASN A 134 -3.00 -0.62 -1.42
CA ASN A 134 -3.03 -0.20 -2.81
C ASN A 134 -2.64 1.28 -2.90
N GLU A 135 -1.64 1.59 -3.73
CA GLU A 135 -1.17 2.95 -3.97
C GLU A 135 -1.90 3.61 -5.15
N PHE A 136 -2.15 4.92 -5.03
CA PHE A 136 -2.83 5.70 -6.06
C PHE A 136 -2.04 6.98 -6.42
N GLY A 137 -2.29 7.50 -7.61
CA GLY A 137 -1.65 8.70 -8.15
C GLY A 137 -0.43 8.43 -9.04
N GLU A 138 0.35 9.48 -9.31
CA GLU A 138 1.58 9.37 -10.08
C GLU A 138 2.72 8.88 -9.18
N GLY A 139 3.25 7.69 -9.47
CA GLY A 139 4.42 7.17 -8.76
C GLY A 139 5.73 7.86 -9.15
N PRO A 140 6.81 7.71 -8.35
CA PRO A 140 6.92 6.84 -7.18
C PRO A 140 6.45 7.48 -5.86
N ASP A 141 6.15 8.77 -5.86
CA ASP A 141 5.78 9.54 -4.67
C ASP A 141 4.26 9.55 -4.46
N TYR A 142 3.71 8.37 -4.17
CA TYR A 142 2.27 8.20 -3.98
C TYR A 142 1.75 9.07 -2.83
N ASP A 143 0.65 9.78 -3.09
CA ASP A 143 0.02 10.72 -2.16
C ASP A 143 -1.35 10.25 -1.68
N ARG A 144 -1.76 9.04 -2.07
CA ARG A 144 -3.06 8.46 -1.79
C ARG A 144 -2.94 6.96 -1.64
N PHE A 145 -3.65 6.41 -0.66
CA PHE A 145 -3.55 4.99 -0.32
C PHE A 145 -4.89 4.43 0.10
N MET A 146 -5.09 3.14 -0.15
CA MET A 146 -6.01 2.32 0.62
C MET A 146 -5.23 1.29 1.41
N PHE A 147 -5.57 1.14 2.69
CA PHE A 147 -5.05 0.11 3.56
C PHE A 147 -6.20 -0.75 4.08
N TRP A 148 -6.07 -2.06 4.02
CA TRP A 148 -7.02 -2.99 4.63
C TRP A 148 -6.36 -3.61 5.85
N PHE A 149 -6.99 -3.47 7.01
CA PHE A 149 -6.54 -4.02 8.27
C PHE A 149 -7.37 -5.26 8.61
N SER A 150 -6.73 -6.43 8.59
CA SER A 150 -7.43 -7.72 8.79
C SER A 150 -8.02 -7.88 10.19
N SER A 151 -7.39 -7.29 11.21
CA SER A 151 -7.78 -7.46 12.62
C SER A 151 -9.16 -6.89 12.97
N ASN A 152 -9.57 -5.81 12.29
CA ASN A 152 -10.84 -5.10 12.53
C ASN A 152 -11.74 -5.04 11.28
N HIS A 153 -11.34 -5.68 10.17
CA HIS A 153 -12.05 -5.59 8.89
C HIS A 153 -12.32 -4.15 8.47
N GLU A 154 -11.30 -3.30 8.55
CA GLU A 154 -11.38 -1.87 8.20
C GLU A 154 -10.57 -1.59 6.93
N ILE A 155 -11.12 -0.76 6.05
CA ILE A 155 -10.41 -0.13 4.95
C ILE A 155 -10.20 1.35 5.31
N LEU A 156 -8.94 1.74 5.46
CA LEU A 156 -8.54 3.13 5.62
C LEU A 156 -8.18 3.73 4.27
N VAL A 157 -8.74 4.90 3.97
CA VAL A 157 -8.47 5.68 2.78
C VAL A 157 -7.69 6.92 3.17
N LEU A 158 -6.48 7.06 2.62
CA LEU A 158 -5.64 8.23 2.76
C LEU A 158 -5.79 9.13 1.53
N LEU A 159 -6.28 10.34 1.76
CA LEU A 159 -6.69 11.30 0.72
C LEU A 159 -5.56 12.29 0.39
N PRO A 160 -5.56 12.91 -0.81
CA PRO A 160 -4.47 13.77 -1.26
C PRO A 160 -4.37 15.09 -0.48
N ASN A 161 -5.42 15.48 0.22
CA ASN A 161 -5.46 16.63 1.13
C ASN A 161 -4.86 16.32 2.52
N GLN A 162 -4.16 15.19 2.68
CA GLN A 162 -3.58 14.72 3.95
C GLN A 162 -4.60 14.42 5.06
N THR A 163 -5.88 14.20 4.69
CA THR A 163 -6.88 13.68 5.63
C THR A 163 -7.14 12.20 5.36
N TRP A 164 -7.72 11.50 6.34
CA TRP A 164 -8.07 10.09 6.20
C TRP A 164 -9.52 9.81 6.54
N GLU A 165 -10.06 8.74 5.94
CA GLU A 165 -11.39 8.21 6.22
C GLU A 165 -11.31 6.71 6.42
N ALA A 166 -12.09 6.16 7.37
CA ALA A 166 -12.16 4.74 7.65
C ALA A 166 -13.52 4.17 7.26
N PHE A 167 -13.52 3.01 6.63
CA PHE A 167 -14.72 2.31 6.17
C PHE A 167 -14.69 0.86 6.63
N PRO A 168 -15.84 0.26 6.98
CA PRO A 168 -15.90 -1.17 7.20
C PRO A 168 -15.71 -1.92 5.87
N ASP A 169 -14.92 -2.99 5.89
CA ASP A 169 -14.86 -3.95 4.79
C ASP A 169 -16.12 -4.82 4.79
N THR A 170 -17.00 -4.55 3.82
CA THR A 170 -18.26 -5.27 3.63
C THR A 170 -18.23 -6.21 2.43
N TRP A 171 -17.05 -6.45 1.85
CA TRP A 171 -16.91 -7.44 0.79
C TRP A 171 -16.99 -8.85 1.37
N THR A 172 -17.55 -9.77 0.59
CA THR A 172 -17.72 -11.18 0.96
C THR A 172 -17.40 -12.05 -0.25
N GLU A 173 -17.04 -13.31 -0.02
CA GLU A 173 -16.58 -14.24 -1.06
C GLU A 173 -17.61 -14.55 -2.17
N ASP A 174 -18.89 -14.24 -1.96
CA ASP A 174 -19.96 -14.35 -2.95
C ASP A 174 -20.09 -13.11 -3.86
N GLN A 175 -19.39 -12.02 -3.55
CA GLN A 175 -19.33 -10.81 -4.38
C GLN A 175 -18.24 -10.93 -5.45
N PRO A 176 -18.37 -10.25 -6.60
CA PRO A 176 -17.34 -10.26 -7.62
C PRO A 176 -16.04 -9.66 -7.08
N GLU A 177 -14.92 -10.20 -7.54
CA GLU A 177 -13.59 -9.70 -7.18
C GLU A 177 -13.31 -8.30 -7.74
N LEU A 178 -13.78 -8.02 -8.96
CA LEU A 178 -13.74 -6.70 -9.58
C LEU A 178 -15.17 -6.14 -9.58
N THR A 179 -15.40 -5.09 -8.78
CA THR A 179 -16.76 -4.52 -8.61
C THR A 179 -17.20 -3.69 -9.81
N CYS A 180 -16.28 -2.94 -10.42
CA CYS A 180 -16.57 -2.17 -11.64
C CYS A 180 -15.45 -2.34 -12.67
N THR A 181 -15.84 -2.36 -13.93
CA THR A 181 -14.93 -2.25 -15.08
C THR A 181 -14.79 -0.78 -15.44
N LEU A 182 -13.57 -0.27 -15.47
CA LEU A 182 -13.32 1.09 -15.97
C LEU A 182 -13.52 1.15 -17.49
N ASP A 183 -14.36 2.07 -17.94
CA ASP A 183 -14.46 2.39 -19.37
C ASP A 183 -13.12 2.99 -19.86
N GLY A 184 -12.54 2.40 -20.90
CA GLY A 184 -11.33 2.93 -21.55
C GLY A 184 -9.99 2.52 -20.92
N VAL A 185 -9.98 1.75 -19.82
CA VAL A 185 -8.75 1.08 -19.36
C VAL A 185 -8.70 -0.32 -19.99
N PRO A 186 -7.69 -0.63 -20.82
CA PRO A 186 -7.56 -1.95 -21.42
C PRO A 186 -7.57 -3.03 -20.32
N ALA A 187 -8.36 -4.09 -20.50
CA ALA A 187 -8.42 -5.25 -19.60
C ALA A 187 -7.12 -6.08 -19.55
N THR A 188 -6.00 -5.52 -20.03
CA THR A 188 -4.67 -6.11 -19.90
C THR A 188 -4.27 -6.02 -18.44
N SER A 189 -4.48 -7.12 -17.70
CA SER A 189 -4.03 -7.46 -16.34
C SER A 189 -4.00 -6.30 -15.33
N PRO A 190 -4.81 -6.34 -14.26
CA PRO A 190 -5.12 -5.19 -13.43
C PRO A 190 -3.93 -4.25 -13.17
N PRO A 191 -4.23 -2.96 -13.12
CA PRO A 191 -4.17 -2.42 -11.77
C PRO A 191 -5.54 -1.83 -11.42
N LEU A 192 -6.53 -2.70 -11.18
CA LEU A 192 -7.78 -2.30 -10.55
C LEU A 192 -7.78 -2.84 -9.11
N PRO A 193 -8.36 -2.13 -8.14
CA PRO A 193 -8.43 -2.61 -6.78
C PRO A 193 -9.43 -3.77 -6.75
N ARG A 194 -9.16 -4.77 -5.92
CA ARG A 194 -9.97 -5.99 -5.86
C ARG A 194 -10.77 -6.01 -4.56
N ARG A 195 -11.80 -6.85 -4.53
CA ARG A 195 -12.55 -7.18 -3.30
C ARG A 195 -13.04 -5.95 -2.55
N GLY A 196 -12.70 -5.82 -1.26
CA GLY A 196 -13.06 -4.69 -0.40
C GLY A 196 -12.62 -3.34 -0.95
N PHE A 197 -11.36 -3.22 -1.42
CA PHE A 197 -10.88 -2.00 -2.06
C PHE A 197 -11.67 -1.67 -3.33
N GLY A 198 -11.86 -2.67 -4.19
CA GLY A 198 -12.62 -2.51 -5.43
C GLY A 198 -14.07 -2.09 -5.17
N LYS A 199 -14.71 -2.70 -4.18
CA LYS A 199 -16.07 -2.34 -3.77
C LYS A 199 -16.15 -0.90 -3.30
N LEU A 200 -15.27 -0.52 -2.37
CA LEU A 200 -15.24 0.83 -1.81
C LEU A 200 -15.00 1.87 -2.91
N TRP A 201 -13.96 1.67 -3.71
CA TRP A 201 -13.54 2.56 -4.78
C TRP A 201 -14.61 2.75 -5.86
N CYS A 202 -15.40 1.72 -6.16
CA CYS A 202 -16.46 1.78 -7.16
C CYS A 202 -17.81 2.31 -6.62
N THR A 203 -18.07 2.26 -5.31
CA THR A 203 -19.41 2.53 -4.76
C THR A 203 -19.49 3.78 -3.88
N VAL A 204 -18.36 4.22 -3.33
CA VAL A 204 -18.29 5.48 -2.57
C VAL A 204 -18.12 6.64 -3.53
N GLY A 205 -19.20 7.37 -3.76
CA GLY A 205 -19.26 8.69 -4.43
C GLY A 205 -18.09 9.04 -5.36
N GLU A 206 -17.45 10.19 -5.11
CA GLU A 206 -16.34 10.71 -5.92
C GLU A 206 -14.99 10.01 -5.64
N LEU A 207 -14.98 8.90 -4.89
CA LEU A 207 -13.74 8.30 -4.42
C LEU A 207 -12.87 7.85 -5.60
N GLN A 208 -13.47 7.33 -6.66
CA GLN A 208 -12.74 6.96 -7.86
C GLN A 208 -12.00 8.16 -8.50
N GLN A 209 -12.67 9.32 -8.59
CA GLN A 209 -12.10 10.55 -9.15
C GLN A 209 -11.03 11.15 -8.22
N ILE A 210 -11.29 11.12 -6.90
CA ILE A 210 -10.36 11.61 -5.88
C ILE A 210 -9.11 10.75 -5.83
N MET A 211 -9.25 9.41 -5.92
CA MET A 211 -8.12 8.48 -5.83
C MET A 211 -7.35 8.40 -7.14
N GLY A 212 -8.01 8.49 -8.30
CA GLY A 212 -7.36 8.59 -9.60
C GLY A 212 -6.71 7.28 -10.06
N THR A 213 -5.55 7.38 -10.72
CA THR A 213 -4.88 6.25 -11.36
C THR A 213 -4.28 5.28 -10.36
N ILE A 214 -4.20 4.02 -10.77
CA ILE A 214 -3.64 2.94 -9.97
C ILE A 214 -2.45 2.39 -10.76
N PRO A 215 -1.22 2.75 -10.39
CA PRO A 215 -0.02 2.33 -11.12
C PRO A 215 0.49 0.96 -10.70
N ARG A 216 0.00 0.42 -9.57
CA ARG A 216 0.45 -0.83 -8.98
C ARG A 216 -0.73 -1.64 -8.47
N GLU A 217 -0.67 -2.97 -8.65
CA GLU A 217 -1.66 -3.89 -8.12
C GLU A 217 -1.65 -3.90 -6.58
N GLU A 218 -2.84 -4.10 -6.01
CA GLU A 218 -3.04 -4.40 -4.59
C GLU A 218 -2.16 -5.58 -4.13
N ARG A 219 -1.60 -5.47 -2.92
CA ARG A 219 -0.76 -6.50 -2.31
C ARG A 219 -0.78 -6.41 -0.80
N LEU A 220 -0.26 -7.45 -0.14
CA LEU A 220 0.07 -7.39 1.29
C LEU A 220 1.38 -6.63 1.52
N CYS A 221 1.48 -5.96 2.66
CA CYS A 221 2.78 -5.66 3.27
C CYS A 221 3.49 -6.99 3.54
N GLN A 222 4.78 -7.10 3.25
CA GLN A 222 5.53 -8.36 3.49
C GLN A 222 5.61 -8.69 4.99
N HIS A 223 5.68 -7.63 5.78
CA HIS A 223 5.51 -7.62 7.23
C HIS A 223 4.80 -6.31 7.58
N ALA A 224 3.87 -6.36 8.53
CA ALA A 224 3.14 -5.19 9.00
C ALA A 224 3.25 -5.11 10.53
N VAL A 225 3.49 -3.90 11.03
CA VAL A 225 3.45 -3.62 12.47
C VAL A 225 2.56 -2.42 12.68
N VAL A 226 1.48 -2.59 13.43
CA VAL A 226 0.54 -1.52 13.78
C VAL A 226 0.52 -1.35 15.28
N GLN A 227 0.79 -0.15 15.78
CA GLN A 227 0.70 0.14 17.20
C GLN A 227 -0.07 1.44 17.45
N PRO A 228 -1.05 1.45 18.37
CA PRO A 228 -1.73 2.67 18.79
C PRO A 228 -0.88 3.46 19.79
N PHE A 229 -0.97 4.79 19.70
CA PHE A 229 -0.28 5.78 20.52
C PHE A 229 -1.24 6.92 20.90
N GLU A 230 -0.83 7.77 21.85
CA GLU A 230 -1.61 8.93 22.32
C GLU A 230 -2.05 9.86 21.18
N GLN A 231 -1.24 10.04 20.13
CA GLN A 231 -1.55 10.93 19.00
C GLN A 231 -2.18 10.25 17.78
N GLY A 232 -2.37 8.93 17.80
CA GLY A 232 -2.89 8.19 16.65
C GLY A 232 -2.35 6.77 16.58
N ARG A 233 -2.26 6.19 15.38
CA ARG A 233 -1.60 4.89 15.17
C ARG A 233 -0.47 5.02 14.16
N LEU A 234 0.59 4.25 14.37
CA LEU A 234 1.69 4.12 13.43
C LEU A 234 1.63 2.73 12.79
N LEU A 235 1.65 2.70 11.46
CA LEU A 235 1.84 1.50 10.64
C LEU A 235 3.25 1.52 10.08
N ALA A 236 4.01 0.44 10.27
CA ALA A 236 5.17 0.13 9.45
C ALA A 236 4.79 -0.97 8.46
N CYS A 237 4.80 -0.64 7.18
CA CYS A 237 4.61 -1.58 6.08
C CYS A 237 5.97 -1.87 5.44
N PHE A 238 6.43 -3.10 5.54
CA PHE A 238 7.70 -3.54 5.00
C PHE A 238 7.52 -3.97 3.55
N GLU A 239 8.37 -3.43 2.67
CA GLU A 239 8.32 -3.58 1.22
C GLU A 239 9.73 -3.86 0.70
N ASP A 240 10.05 -5.13 0.44
CA ASP A 240 11.36 -5.59 -0.01
C ASP A 240 12.48 -5.18 0.96
N ALA A 241 13.33 -4.24 0.55
CA ALA A 241 14.43 -3.69 1.36
C ALA A 241 14.06 -2.36 2.03
N THR A 242 12.80 -1.94 1.97
CA THR A 242 12.36 -0.62 2.42
C THR A 242 11.23 -0.73 3.43
N VAL A 243 11.09 0.30 4.27
CA VAL A 243 9.99 0.42 5.21
C VAL A 243 9.27 1.73 4.95
N ARG A 244 7.97 1.63 4.74
CA ARG A 244 7.06 2.78 4.73
C ARG A 244 6.41 2.87 6.09
N TYR A 245 6.70 3.94 6.81
CA TYR A 245 5.98 4.31 8.02
C TYR A 245 4.83 5.24 7.65
N ILE A 246 3.64 4.99 8.18
CA ILE A 246 2.43 5.78 7.95
C ILE A 246 1.86 6.15 9.31
N ARG A 247 1.76 7.46 9.58
CA ARG A 247 1.05 7.99 10.74
C ARG A 247 -0.39 8.29 10.37
N ILE A 248 -1.29 7.84 11.22
CA ILE A 248 -2.72 8.09 11.10
C ILE A 248 -3.12 8.75 12.41
N LEU A 249 -3.26 10.08 12.38
CA LEU A 249 -3.36 10.92 13.56
C LEU A 249 -4.81 11.11 14.01
N ASN A 250 -4.99 11.32 15.31
CA ASN A 250 -6.31 11.50 15.93
C ASN A 250 -7.01 12.79 15.48
N ASP A 251 -6.25 13.79 15.01
CA ASP A 251 -6.76 15.04 14.45
C ASP A 251 -7.27 14.92 13.01
N GLY A 252 -7.26 13.71 12.45
CA GLY A 252 -7.70 13.42 11.10
C GLY A 252 -6.61 13.58 10.03
N ALA A 253 -5.39 13.96 10.41
CA ALA A 253 -4.27 14.07 9.49
C ALA A 253 -3.54 12.73 9.29
N TRP A 254 -2.83 12.59 8.17
CA TRP A 254 -1.88 11.51 7.96
C TRP A 254 -0.62 12.00 7.27
N ASP A 255 0.48 11.29 7.49
CA ASP A 255 1.71 11.43 6.73
C ASP A 255 2.47 10.12 6.63
N GLN A 256 3.55 10.13 5.85
CA GLN A 256 4.40 8.99 5.67
C GLN A 256 5.88 9.36 5.73
N VAL A 257 6.70 8.39 6.14
CA VAL A 257 8.16 8.44 6.07
C VAL A 257 8.64 7.17 5.39
N PHE A 258 9.45 7.31 4.34
CA PHE A 258 10.05 6.20 3.63
C PHE A 258 11.51 6.04 4.04
N VAL A 259 11.90 4.83 4.45
CA VAL A 259 13.27 4.50 4.88
C VAL A 259 13.80 3.34 4.05
N GLN A 260 15.04 3.48 3.56
CA GLN A 260 15.80 2.49 2.80
C GLN A 260 16.93 1.89 3.63
#